data_AF-A0A930DHD8-F1
#
_entry.id   AF-A0A930DHD8-F1
#
_cell.length_a   1.000
_cell.length_b   1.000
_cell.length_c   1.000
_cell.angle_alpha   90.00
_cell.angle_beta   90.00
_cell.angle_gamma   90.00
#
_symmetry.space_group_name_H-M   'P 1'
#
loop_
_entity.id
_entity.type
_entity.pdbx_description
1 polymer ?
#
loop_
_entity_poly.entity_id
_entity_poly.type
_entity_poly.pdbx_seq_one_letter_code
_entity_poly.pdbx_strand_id
1 'polypeptide(L)'
;FGTPEGFKRLVEKAHKAGIIVILDWVPGHFPSDTHGLVAFDGTALYEHADPREGYHQDWNTLIYNYGRNEVKNFLSSNALYWLERFGVDGIRVDAVASMIYRDYSRAEGEWIPNQYGGRENLEAIEFLKHTNWKIHSEMTGAISIAEESTSFGGVTHPTENGGLGFNFKWNMGWMNDTLSYMKLDPVYRRYHHDKMTFGMIYQYSENFVLPLSHDEVVHGKCSLLGKMPGDTWQKFANLRAYYGYMWGYPGKKLLFMGNEFAQGREWNYEESLDWFL
;
A
#
# COMPACT_ATOMS: atom_id res chain seq x y z
N PHE A 1 -15.75 13.72 8.60
CA PHE A 1 -16.57 12.88 9.51
C PHE A 1 -16.61 13.40 10.96
N GLY A 2 -16.61 14.72 11.21
CA GLY A 2 -16.63 15.28 12.57
C GLY A 2 -15.26 15.81 13.04
N THR A 3 -15.06 15.90 14.35
CA THR A 3 -13.86 16.49 14.99
C THR A 3 -12.76 15.46 15.26
N PRO A 4 -11.51 15.88 15.59
CA PRO A 4 -10.44 14.98 16.01
C PRO A 4 -10.84 14.05 17.17
N GLU A 5 -11.57 14.56 18.17
CA GLU A 5 -12.10 13.76 19.29
C GLU A 5 -13.11 12.72 18.81
N GLY A 6 -13.83 13.00 17.73
CA GLY A 6 -14.69 12.02 17.05
C GLY A 6 -13.90 10.83 16.54
N PHE A 7 -12.76 11.07 15.91
CA PHE A 7 -11.88 9.99 15.45
C PHE A 7 -11.24 9.23 16.62
N LYS A 8 -10.79 9.91 17.68
CA LYS A 8 -10.30 9.22 18.89
C LYS A 8 -11.36 8.28 19.48
N ARG A 9 -12.62 8.73 19.56
CA ARG A 9 -13.72 7.88 20.02
C ARG A 9 -13.92 6.65 19.12
N LEU A 10 -13.71 6.76 17.81
CA LEU A 10 -13.78 5.60 16.91
C LEU A 10 -12.69 4.58 17.27
N VAL A 11 -11.44 5.03 17.39
CA VAL A 11 -10.30 4.17 17.75
C VAL A 11 -10.53 3.51 19.11
N GLU A 12 -10.92 4.28 20.13
CA GLU A 12 -11.24 3.75 21.46
C GLU A 12 -12.36 2.69 21.44
N LYS A 13 -13.37 2.87 20.58
CA LYS A 13 -14.47 1.92 20.44
C LYS A 13 -14.03 0.65 19.72
N ALA A 14 -13.18 0.77 18.70
CA ALA A 14 -12.57 -0.36 18.02
C ALA A 14 -11.73 -1.18 19.02
N HIS A 15 -10.87 -0.53 19.80
CA HIS A 15 -10.05 -1.18 20.82
C HIS A 15 -10.87 -1.88 21.91
N LYS A 16 -11.95 -1.24 22.38
CA LYS A 16 -12.89 -1.88 23.34
C LYS A 16 -13.57 -3.13 22.76
N ALA A 17 -13.66 -3.24 21.44
CA ALA A 17 -14.18 -4.41 20.74
C ALA A 17 -13.07 -5.40 20.33
N GLY A 18 -11.81 -5.16 20.69
CA GLY A 18 -10.68 -5.99 20.28
C GLY A 18 -10.27 -5.85 18.81
N ILE A 19 -10.64 -4.73 18.17
CA ILE A 19 -10.34 -4.41 16.79
C ILE A 19 -9.22 -3.37 16.76
N ILE A 20 -8.15 -3.66 16.01
CA ILE A 20 -7.06 -2.71 15.75
C ILE A 20 -7.41 -1.79 14.58
N VAL A 21 -6.83 -0.60 14.56
CA VAL A 21 -7.00 0.42 13.52
C VAL A 21 -5.66 0.69 12.85
N ILE A 22 -5.60 0.46 11.53
CA ILE A 22 -4.44 0.77 10.70
C ILE A 22 -4.83 1.92 9.78
N LEU A 23 -3.92 2.90 9.62
CA LEU A 23 -4.12 4.01 8.70
C LEU A 23 -3.27 3.85 7.44
N ASP A 24 -3.87 4.08 6.27
CA ASP A 24 -3.10 4.36 5.07
C ASP A 24 -2.44 5.75 5.24
N TRP A 25 -1.11 5.75 5.26
CA TRP A 25 -0.25 6.90 5.43
C TRP A 25 0.48 7.18 4.12
N VAL A 26 0.44 8.44 3.67
CA VAL A 26 0.89 8.84 2.32
C VAL A 26 2.11 9.77 2.42
N PRO A 27 3.32 9.22 2.64
CA PRO A 27 4.55 10.00 2.70
C PRO A 27 5.21 10.21 1.33
N GLY A 28 4.69 9.58 0.26
CA GLY A 28 5.36 9.53 -1.04
C GLY A 28 5.31 10.85 -1.84
N HIS A 29 4.22 11.59 -1.69
CA HIS A 29 3.92 12.76 -2.50
C HIS A 29 2.81 13.63 -1.86
N PHE A 30 2.61 14.83 -2.41
CA PHE A 30 1.53 15.75 -2.04
C PHE A 30 1.08 16.58 -3.26
N PRO A 31 -0.18 17.05 -3.30
CA PRO A 31 -0.69 17.79 -4.46
C PRO A 31 -0.16 19.23 -4.49
N SER A 32 -0.34 19.89 -5.64
CA SER A 32 0.15 21.26 -5.90
C SER A 32 -0.85 22.37 -5.52
N ASP A 33 -1.80 22.08 -4.64
CA ASP A 33 -2.75 23.06 -4.13
C ASP A 33 -2.04 24.19 -3.38
N THR A 34 -2.32 25.45 -3.76
CA THR A 34 -1.63 26.64 -3.24
C THR A 34 -1.88 26.93 -1.76
N HIS A 35 -2.90 26.33 -1.16
CA HIS A 35 -3.15 26.41 0.28
C HIS A 35 -2.38 25.33 1.08
N GLY A 36 -1.71 24.40 0.38
CA GLY A 36 -0.96 23.28 0.93
C GLY A 36 0.52 23.60 1.11
N LEU A 37 1.38 22.63 0.75
CA LEU A 37 2.83 22.67 1.02
C LEU A 37 3.69 23.16 -0.16
N VAL A 38 3.11 23.31 -1.35
CA VAL A 38 3.85 23.78 -2.54
C VAL A 38 4.40 25.18 -2.32
N ALA A 39 5.66 25.40 -2.70
CA ALA A 39 6.31 26.70 -2.63
C ALA A 39 6.08 27.43 -1.30
N PHE A 40 6.12 26.68 -0.18
CA PHE A 40 5.53 27.09 1.11
C PHE A 40 6.01 28.46 1.62
N ASP A 41 7.26 28.82 1.37
CA ASP A 41 7.87 30.11 1.75
C ASP A 41 8.31 30.94 0.53
N GLY A 42 7.76 30.63 -0.65
CA GLY A 42 8.20 31.18 -1.94
C GLY A 42 9.35 30.40 -2.59
N THR A 43 9.85 29.34 -1.95
CA THR A 43 10.85 28.42 -2.51
C THR A 43 10.35 26.98 -2.49
N ALA A 44 11.01 26.08 -3.23
CA ALA A 44 10.80 24.63 -3.14
C ALA A 44 11.24 24.10 -1.76
N LEU A 45 10.38 24.28 -0.76
CA LEU A 45 10.70 24.06 0.64
C LEU A 45 10.52 22.58 1.03
N TYR A 46 9.31 22.06 0.81
CA TYR A 46 8.95 20.67 1.13
C TYR A 46 9.26 19.72 -0.02
N GLU A 47 9.01 20.17 -1.25
CA GLU A 47 9.33 19.48 -2.49
C GLU A 47 10.82 19.60 -2.86
N HIS A 48 11.31 18.66 -3.65
CA HIS A 48 12.64 18.81 -4.25
C HIS A 48 12.62 19.87 -5.37
N ALA A 49 13.62 20.75 -5.41
CA ALA A 49 13.67 21.86 -6.36
C ALA A 49 13.89 21.41 -7.82
N ASP A 50 14.61 20.30 -8.02
CA ASP A 50 14.75 19.68 -9.35
C ASP A 50 13.49 18.85 -9.66
N PRO A 51 12.69 19.19 -10.68
CA PRO A 51 11.46 18.49 -11.02
C PRO A 51 11.67 17.03 -11.44
N ARG A 52 12.88 16.65 -11.88
CA ARG A 52 13.23 15.25 -12.17
C ARG A 52 13.25 14.37 -10.93
N GLU A 53 13.34 14.97 -9.75
CA GLU A 53 13.26 14.30 -8.45
C GLU A 53 12.02 14.73 -7.65
N GLY A 54 11.54 15.94 -7.87
CA GLY A 54 10.49 16.60 -7.09
C GLY A 54 9.07 16.49 -7.65
N TYR A 55 8.85 15.79 -8.76
CA TYR A 55 7.54 15.71 -9.41
C TYR A 55 7.21 14.32 -9.97
N HIS A 56 6.01 13.80 -9.67
CA HIS A 56 5.44 12.63 -10.33
C HIS A 56 4.64 13.09 -11.55
N GLN A 57 5.14 12.79 -12.75
CA GLN A 57 4.59 13.20 -14.04
C GLN A 57 3.17 12.65 -14.26
N ASP A 58 2.98 11.35 -14.04
CA ASP A 58 1.68 10.69 -14.28
C ASP A 58 0.59 11.08 -13.28
N TRP A 59 0.98 11.54 -12.08
CA TRP A 59 0.05 11.87 -11.00
C TRP A 59 -0.19 13.36 -10.82
N ASN A 60 0.64 14.20 -11.45
CA ASN A 60 0.65 15.65 -11.27
C ASN A 60 0.79 16.11 -9.81
N THR A 61 1.70 15.47 -9.08
CA THR A 61 1.96 15.73 -7.65
C THR A 61 3.44 15.97 -7.38
N LEU A 62 3.72 16.67 -6.29
CA LEU A 62 5.07 16.98 -5.82
C LEU A 62 5.61 15.88 -4.91
N ILE A 63 6.93 15.66 -4.95
CA ILE A 63 7.64 14.67 -4.16
C ILE A 63 8.42 15.40 -3.07
N TYR A 64 8.28 14.93 -1.82
CA TYR A 64 9.00 15.48 -0.69
C TYR A 64 10.53 15.38 -0.87
N ASN A 65 11.25 16.41 -0.44
CA ASN A 65 12.70 16.42 -0.37
C ASN A 65 13.17 15.64 0.88
N TYR A 66 13.25 14.31 0.77
CA TYR A 66 13.66 13.43 1.87
C TYR A 66 15.09 13.70 2.37
N GLY A 67 15.93 14.35 1.55
CA GLY A 67 17.29 14.76 1.92
C GLY A 67 17.32 15.93 2.93
N ARG A 68 16.25 16.72 3.02
CA ARG A 68 16.15 17.87 3.92
C ARG A 68 15.70 17.44 5.32
N ASN A 69 16.46 17.84 6.34
CA ASN A 69 16.24 17.41 7.72
C ASN A 69 14.85 17.78 8.26
N GLU A 70 14.38 19.00 7.99
CA GLU A 70 13.09 19.47 8.48
C GLU A 70 11.92 18.74 7.81
N VAL A 71 12.05 18.41 6.52
CA VAL A 71 11.04 17.65 5.76
C VAL A 71 10.97 16.20 6.26
N LYS A 72 12.14 15.57 6.43
CA LYS A 72 12.24 14.23 7.03
C LYS A 72 11.64 14.19 8.44
N ASN A 73 11.90 15.23 9.24
CA ASN A 73 11.37 15.34 10.59
C ASN A 73 9.85 15.57 10.58
N PHE A 74 9.34 16.41 9.68
CA PHE A 74 7.91 16.63 9.48
C PHE A 74 7.17 15.32 9.19
N LEU A 75 7.67 14.53 8.24
CA LEU A 75 7.04 13.26 7.85
C LEU A 75 7.19 12.19 8.93
N SER A 76 8.40 11.93 9.42
CA SER A 76 8.60 10.89 10.43
C SER A 76 7.83 11.20 11.72
N SER A 77 7.81 12.45 12.18
CA SER A 77 7.01 12.86 13.34
C SER A 77 5.51 12.79 13.05
N ASN A 78 5.07 12.96 11.80
CA ASN A 78 3.66 12.77 11.42
C ASN A 78 3.21 11.31 11.57
N ALA A 79 4.07 10.35 11.22
CA ALA A 79 3.77 8.93 11.46
C ALA A 79 3.58 8.66 12.97
N LEU A 80 4.50 9.13 13.81
CA LEU A 80 4.42 8.98 15.26
C LEU A 80 3.21 9.71 15.84
N TYR A 81 2.88 10.90 15.33
CA TYR A 81 1.73 11.69 15.78
C TYR A 81 0.42 10.90 15.72
N TRP A 82 0.18 10.14 14.65
CA TRP A 82 -1.01 9.30 14.55
C TRP A 82 -1.02 8.18 15.59
N LEU A 83 0.09 7.47 15.71
CA LEU A 83 0.26 6.37 16.67
C LEU A 83 0.08 6.88 18.11
N GLU A 84 0.74 7.97 18.49
CA GLU A 84 0.75 8.52 19.85
C GLU A 84 -0.54 9.25 20.23
N ARG A 85 -1.04 10.12 19.35
CA ARG A 85 -2.12 11.06 19.70
C ARG A 85 -3.50 10.52 19.43
N PHE A 86 -3.63 9.61 18.47
CA PHE A 86 -4.90 8.98 18.12
C PHE A 86 -4.95 7.50 18.50
N GLY A 87 -3.81 6.89 18.86
CA GLY A 87 -3.78 5.50 19.31
C GLY A 87 -4.01 4.50 18.19
N VAL A 88 -3.74 4.87 16.93
CA VAL A 88 -3.83 3.88 15.84
C VAL A 88 -2.72 2.84 16.02
N ASP A 89 -2.98 1.60 15.64
CA ASP A 89 -2.12 0.44 15.93
C ASP A 89 -1.08 0.19 14.82
N GLY A 90 -1.21 0.89 13.70
CA GLY A 90 -0.24 0.79 12.64
C GLY A 90 -0.53 1.69 11.46
N ILE A 91 0.42 1.67 10.52
CA ILE A 91 0.34 2.41 9.27
C ILE A 91 0.60 1.51 8.07
N ARG A 92 -0.02 1.83 6.93
CA ARG A 92 0.27 1.23 5.64
C ARG A 92 0.74 2.31 4.68
N VAL A 93 1.86 2.08 4.01
CA VAL A 93 2.41 2.97 2.98
C VAL A 93 2.09 2.40 1.61
N ASP A 94 1.35 3.17 0.83
CA ASP A 94 1.06 2.92 -0.58
C ASP A 94 2.25 3.26 -1.47
N ALA A 95 2.37 2.56 -2.60
CA ALA A 95 3.28 2.85 -3.68
C ALA A 95 4.73 3.12 -3.24
N VAL A 96 5.30 2.31 -2.35
CA VAL A 96 6.68 2.49 -1.85
C VAL A 96 7.70 2.54 -2.99
N ALA A 97 7.43 1.85 -4.11
CA ALA A 97 8.21 1.91 -5.34
C ALA A 97 8.39 3.33 -5.89
N SER A 98 7.37 4.20 -5.74
CA SER A 98 7.42 5.60 -6.19
C SER A 98 8.43 6.43 -5.41
N MET A 99 8.73 6.01 -4.18
CA MET A 99 9.67 6.68 -3.30
C MET A 99 11.10 6.19 -3.54
N ILE A 100 11.31 4.87 -3.58
CA ILE A 100 12.64 4.26 -3.54
C ILE A 100 13.36 4.23 -4.90
N TYR A 101 12.70 4.62 -5.99
CA TYR A 101 13.28 4.67 -7.33
C TYR A 101 13.23 6.07 -7.94
N ARG A 102 14.40 6.57 -8.37
CA ARG A 102 14.57 7.85 -9.04
C ARG A 102 14.00 7.86 -10.47
N ASP A 103 13.82 6.69 -11.08
CA ASP A 103 13.27 6.50 -12.42
C ASP A 103 11.81 6.05 -12.43
N TYR A 104 11.11 6.08 -11.28
CA TYR A 104 9.72 5.66 -11.20
C TYR A 104 8.85 6.51 -12.14
N SER A 105 8.19 5.86 -13.12
CA SER A 105 7.30 6.53 -14.09
C SER A 105 8.02 7.66 -14.87
N ARG A 106 9.31 7.45 -15.20
CA ARG A 106 10.11 8.39 -15.99
C ARG A 106 10.79 7.70 -17.17
N ALA A 107 10.85 8.38 -18.32
CA ALA A 107 11.58 7.85 -19.47
C ALA A 107 13.10 8.01 -19.31
N GLU A 108 13.86 7.33 -20.17
CA GLU A 108 15.31 7.52 -20.24
C GLU A 108 15.64 9.00 -20.55
N GLY A 109 16.56 9.58 -19.77
CA GLY A 109 16.95 10.99 -19.87
C GLY A 109 16.08 11.96 -19.05
N GLU A 110 14.97 11.51 -18.46
CA GLU A 110 14.07 12.33 -17.63
C GLU A 110 14.33 12.20 -16.13
N TRP A 111 15.33 11.43 -15.73
CA TRP A 111 15.74 11.22 -14.34
C TRP A 111 17.26 11.28 -14.20
N ILE A 112 17.74 11.40 -12.95
CA ILE A 112 19.17 11.44 -12.63
C ILE A 112 19.56 10.32 -11.66
N PRO A 113 20.69 9.63 -11.90
CA PRO A 113 21.16 8.57 -11.01
C PRO A 113 21.61 9.13 -9.67
N ASN A 114 21.62 8.26 -8.66
CA ASN A 114 22.23 8.57 -7.37
C ASN A 114 23.76 8.72 -7.49
N GLN A 115 24.41 9.14 -6.41
CA GLN A 115 25.86 9.36 -6.36
C GLN A 115 26.73 8.13 -6.70
N TYR A 116 26.14 6.92 -6.74
CA TYR A 116 26.82 5.67 -7.12
C TYR A 116 26.46 5.19 -8.53
N GLY A 117 25.69 5.97 -9.29
CA GLY A 117 25.24 5.61 -10.64
C GLY A 117 23.99 4.73 -10.68
N GLY A 118 23.37 4.43 -9.53
CA GLY A 118 22.17 3.60 -9.43
C GLY A 118 20.85 4.39 -9.54
N ARG A 119 19.74 3.65 -9.68
CA ARG A 119 18.38 4.20 -9.73
C ARG A 119 17.73 4.38 -8.37
N GLU A 120 18.36 3.89 -7.31
CA GLU A 120 17.84 3.91 -5.95
C GLU A 120 17.81 5.34 -5.41
N ASN A 121 16.68 5.76 -4.86
CA ASN A 121 16.54 7.00 -4.12
C ASN A 121 17.02 6.79 -2.67
N LEU A 122 18.31 7.05 -2.45
CA LEU A 122 18.98 6.78 -1.18
C LEU A 122 18.36 7.59 -0.03
N GLU A 123 17.93 8.82 -0.31
CA GLU A 123 17.29 9.71 0.65
C GLU A 123 15.94 9.16 1.11
N ALA A 124 15.12 8.66 0.17
CA ALA A 124 13.84 8.04 0.50
C ALA A 124 14.00 6.70 1.23
N ILE A 125 14.97 5.88 0.82
CA ILE A 125 15.29 4.61 1.50
C ILE A 125 15.69 4.88 2.96
N GLU A 126 16.60 5.83 3.19
CA GLU A 126 17.03 6.17 4.54
C GLU A 126 15.88 6.79 5.36
N PHE A 127 15.02 7.60 4.74
CA PHE A 127 13.81 8.11 5.39
C PHE A 127 12.87 6.99 5.85
N LEU A 128 12.61 5.98 5.02
CA LEU A 128 11.76 4.84 5.37
C LEU A 128 12.38 4.01 6.51
N LYS A 129 13.68 3.72 6.41
CA LYS A 129 14.43 3.00 7.47
C LYS A 129 14.36 3.76 8.79
N HIS A 130 14.65 5.06 8.77
CA HIS A 130 14.61 5.90 9.96
C HIS A 130 13.21 5.95 10.58
N THR A 131 12.18 6.10 9.75
CA THR A 131 10.78 6.15 10.22
C THR A 131 10.35 4.82 10.84
N ASN A 132 10.65 3.69 10.21
CA ASN A 132 10.35 2.38 10.78
C ASN A 132 11.14 2.13 12.08
N TRP A 133 12.42 2.51 12.13
CA TRP A 133 13.21 2.43 13.37
C TRP A 133 12.59 3.24 14.51
N LYS A 134 12.09 4.45 14.25
CA LYS A 134 11.38 5.27 15.25
C LYS A 134 10.09 4.60 15.71
N ILE A 135 9.28 4.10 14.78
CA ILE A 135 8.03 3.39 15.12
C ILE A 135 8.34 2.20 16.05
N HIS A 136 9.34 1.39 15.73
CA HIS A 136 9.70 0.22 16.56
C HIS A 136 10.29 0.60 17.91
N SER A 137 11.07 1.69 17.98
CA SER A 137 11.76 2.09 19.21
C SER A 137 10.88 2.92 20.16
N GLU A 138 9.93 3.67 19.63
CA GLU A 138 9.09 4.61 20.40
C GLU A 138 7.65 4.09 20.57
N MET A 139 7.12 3.33 19.62
CA MET A 139 5.72 2.87 19.60
C MET A 139 5.64 1.33 19.70
N THR A 140 5.91 0.81 20.89
CA THR A 140 5.90 -0.65 21.14
C THR A 140 4.59 -1.29 20.72
N GLY A 141 4.68 -2.29 19.83
CA GLY A 141 3.54 -3.05 19.33
C GLY A 141 2.85 -2.46 18.09
N ALA A 142 3.18 -1.22 17.70
CA ALA A 142 2.70 -0.66 16.45
C ALA A 142 3.31 -1.40 15.25
N ILE A 143 2.54 -1.51 14.16
CA ILE A 143 3.00 -2.15 12.94
C ILE A 143 3.09 -1.19 11.75
N SER A 144 4.00 -1.48 10.83
CA SER A 144 4.06 -0.81 9.52
C SER A 144 3.95 -1.84 8.39
N ILE A 145 3.20 -1.48 7.35
CA ILE A 145 2.92 -2.32 6.18
C ILE A 145 3.31 -1.56 4.91
N ALA A 146 4.02 -2.21 4.00
CA ALA A 146 4.37 -1.63 2.70
C ALA A 146 3.55 -2.28 1.58
N GLU A 147 3.08 -1.47 0.64
CA GLU A 147 2.82 -1.93 -0.72
C GLU A 147 3.99 -1.51 -1.61
N GLU A 148 4.75 -2.49 -2.06
CA GLU A 148 5.93 -2.32 -2.89
C GLU A 148 5.80 -3.32 -4.04
N SER A 149 5.58 -2.79 -5.24
CA SER A 149 5.16 -3.54 -6.42
C SER A 149 6.29 -3.92 -7.38
N THR A 150 7.54 -3.70 -6.97
CA THR A 150 8.73 -4.22 -7.66
C THR A 150 9.33 -5.43 -6.90
N SER A 151 10.53 -5.85 -7.32
CA SER A 151 11.30 -6.92 -6.69
C SER A 151 12.32 -6.40 -5.67
N PHE A 152 12.08 -5.25 -5.02
CA PHE A 152 12.97 -4.75 -3.97
C PHE A 152 13.02 -5.76 -2.81
N GLY A 153 14.23 -6.19 -2.46
CA GLY A 153 14.46 -7.21 -1.43
C GLY A 153 14.65 -6.60 -0.04
N GLY A 154 14.19 -7.31 1.00
CA GLY A 154 14.38 -6.90 2.39
C GLY A 154 13.41 -5.82 2.85
N VAL A 155 12.23 -5.72 2.23
CA VAL A 155 11.22 -4.71 2.62
C VAL A 155 10.80 -4.91 4.07
N THR A 156 10.63 -6.17 4.50
CA THR A 156 10.22 -6.53 5.86
C THR A 156 11.37 -6.98 6.76
N HIS A 157 12.60 -6.82 6.31
CA HIS A 157 13.79 -7.18 7.09
C HIS A 157 14.17 -6.04 8.03
N PRO A 158 14.82 -6.36 9.18
CA PRO A 158 15.26 -5.32 10.11
C PRO A 158 16.25 -4.34 9.47
N THR A 159 16.19 -3.08 9.92
CA THR A 159 16.99 -1.98 9.35
C THR A 159 18.49 -2.18 9.53
N GLU A 160 18.89 -2.83 10.63
CA GLU A 160 20.27 -3.21 10.96
C GLU A 160 20.87 -4.22 9.98
N ASN A 161 20.03 -4.99 9.29
CA ASN A 161 20.43 -5.97 8.28
C ASN A 161 20.26 -5.43 6.84
N GLY A 162 20.08 -4.11 6.69
CA GLY A 162 19.90 -3.47 5.38
C GLY A 162 18.48 -3.48 4.84
N GLY A 163 17.49 -3.98 5.59
CA GLY A 163 16.09 -3.94 5.21
C GLY A 163 15.44 -2.55 5.40
N LEU A 164 14.21 -2.39 4.87
CA LEU A 164 13.44 -1.14 5.06
C LEU A 164 12.76 -1.06 6.43
N GLY A 165 12.65 -2.17 7.16
CA GLY A 165 12.11 -2.21 8.52
C GLY A 165 10.59 -2.31 8.63
N PHE A 166 9.86 -2.58 7.54
CA PHE A 166 8.42 -2.81 7.63
C PHE A 166 8.12 -4.13 8.36
N ASN A 167 6.98 -4.26 9.04
CA ASN A 167 6.58 -5.55 9.59
C ASN A 167 6.00 -6.47 8.51
N PHE A 168 5.26 -5.90 7.56
CA PHE A 168 4.65 -6.67 6.48
C PHE A 168 4.76 -5.99 5.11
N LYS A 169 4.69 -6.80 4.05
CA LYS A 169 4.62 -6.37 2.64
C LYS A 169 3.36 -6.95 2.00
N TRP A 170 2.66 -6.18 1.19
CA TRP A 170 1.58 -6.70 0.35
C TRP A 170 2.16 -7.65 -0.72
N ASN A 171 1.60 -8.85 -0.83
CA ASN A 171 1.98 -9.83 -1.83
C ASN A 171 1.26 -9.55 -3.16
N MET A 172 1.74 -8.54 -3.88
CA MET A 172 1.18 -8.12 -5.17
C MET A 172 1.33 -9.21 -6.25
N GLY A 173 2.39 -10.02 -6.18
CA GLY A 173 2.57 -11.17 -7.08
C GLY A 173 1.47 -12.21 -6.90
N TRP A 174 1.22 -12.65 -5.66
CA TRP A 174 0.13 -13.56 -5.33
C TRP A 174 -1.23 -13.00 -5.77
N MET A 175 -1.50 -11.72 -5.49
CA MET A 175 -2.76 -11.07 -5.86
C MET A 175 -2.96 -11.11 -7.38
N ASN A 176 -1.97 -10.67 -8.16
CA ASN A 176 -2.05 -10.63 -9.62
C ASN A 176 -2.21 -12.01 -10.24
N ASP A 177 -1.40 -12.98 -9.82
CA ASP A 177 -1.43 -14.33 -10.37
C ASP A 177 -2.74 -15.03 -10.06
N THR A 178 -3.19 -14.96 -8.81
CA THR A 178 -4.40 -15.68 -8.39
C THR A 178 -5.68 -15.04 -8.92
N LEU A 179 -5.78 -13.70 -8.99
CA LEU A 179 -6.89 -13.04 -9.68
C LEU A 179 -6.90 -13.37 -11.17
N SER A 180 -5.74 -13.40 -11.83
CA SER A 180 -5.64 -13.81 -13.24
C SER A 180 -6.10 -15.24 -13.43
N TYR A 181 -5.71 -16.16 -12.54
CA TYR A 181 -6.15 -17.55 -12.56
C TYR A 181 -7.67 -17.68 -12.37
N MET A 182 -8.24 -16.95 -11.42
CA MET A 182 -9.66 -17.03 -11.10
C MET A 182 -10.55 -16.50 -12.24
N LYS A 183 -10.06 -15.53 -13.04
CA LYS A 183 -10.75 -15.01 -14.24
C LYS A 183 -10.86 -16.01 -15.39
N LEU A 184 -10.00 -17.02 -15.44
CA LEU A 184 -10.01 -18.02 -16.52
C LEU A 184 -11.20 -18.96 -16.38
N ASP A 185 -11.82 -19.29 -17.51
CA ASP A 185 -12.76 -20.42 -17.59
C ASP A 185 -12.10 -21.67 -16.98
N PRO A 186 -12.83 -22.43 -16.12
CA PRO A 186 -12.29 -23.63 -15.48
C PRO A 186 -11.56 -24.59 -16.42
N VAL A 187 -11.98 -24.72 -17.69
CA VAL A 187 -11.31 -25.63 -18.64
C VAL A 187 -9.89 -25.20 -19.00
N TYR A 188 -9.57 -23.90 -18.92
CA TYR A 188 -8.25 -23.37 -19.24
C TYR A 188 -7.30 -23.31 -18.04
N ARG A 189 -7.83 -23.40 -16.82
CA ARG A 189 -7.01 -23.34 -15.59
C ARG A 189 -5.91 -24.39 -15.51
N ARG A 190 -6.10 -25.55 -16.16
CA ARG A 190 -5.08 -26.61 -16.25
C ARG A 190 -3.77 -26.18 -16.91
N TYR A 191 -3.82 -25.15 -17.75
CA TYR A 191 -2.64 -24.61 -18.46
C TYR A 191 -1.91 -23.52 -17.67
N HIS A 192 -2.49 -23.09 -16.54
CA HIS A 192 -2.02 -21.96 -15.76
C HIS A 192 -1.94 -22.28 -14.26
N HIS A 193 -1.73 -23.56 -13.91
CA HIS A 193 -1.71 -23.97 -12.51
C HIS A 193 -0.50 -23.41 -11.73
N ASP A 194 0.55 -23.01 -12.45
CA ASP A 194 1.67 -22.23 -11.93
C ASP A 194 1.22 -20.94 -11.24
N LYS A 195 0.18 -20.25 -11.74
CA LYS A 195 -0.35 -19.03 -11.09
C LYS A 195 -0.89 -19.26 -9.68
N MET A 196 -1.29 -20.49 -9.36
CA MET A 196 -1.73 -20.85 -8.01
C MET A 196 -0.59 -21.36 -7.12
N THR A 197 0.57 -21.69 -7.66
CA THR A 197 1.66 -22.33 -6.90
C THR A 197 2.93 -21.49 -6.84
N PHE A 198 3.18 -20.62 -7.83
CA PHE A 198 4.41 -19.83 -7.96
C PHE A 198 4.65 -18.92 -6.75
N GLY A 199 3.59 -18.33 -6.18
CA GLY A 199 3.68 -17.51 -4.97
C GLY A 199 4.39 -18.21 -3.81
N MET A 200 4.28 -19.55 -3.69
CA MET A 200 4.89 -20.31 -2.60
C MET A 200 6.41 -20.39 -2.69
N ILE A 201 6.98 -20.18 -3.89
CA ILE A 201 8.43 -20.19 -4.10
C ILE A 201 9.10 -19.07 -3.30
N TYR A 202 8.47 -17.90 -3.21
CA TYR A 202 8.99 -16.74 -2.50
C TYR A 202 8.20 -16.36 -1.25
N GLN A 203 7.14 -17.08 -0.88
CA GLN A 203 6.23 -16.73 0.23
C GLN A 203 6.93 -16.50 1.58
N TYR A 204 8.14 -17.02 1.77
CA TYR A 204 8.92 -16.86 3.01
C TYR A 204 10.10 -15.89 2.88
N SER A 205 10.22 -15.17 1.76
CA SER A 205 11.24 -14.12 1.61
C SER A 205 10.90 -12.85 2.38
N GLU A 206 9.61 -12.61 2.61
CA GLU A 206 9.06 -11.44 3.29
C GLU A 206 7.86 -11.86 4.17
N ASN A 207 7.50 -11.01 5.13
CA ASN A 207 6.29 -11.18 5.92
C ASN A 207 5.07 -10.67 5.12
N PHE A 208 4.39 -11.56 4.40
CA PHE A 208 3.34 -11.11 3.47
C PHE A 208 1.96 -10.89 4.11
N VAL A 209 1.27 -9.84 3.65
CA VAL A 209 -0.19 -9.70 3.62
C VAL A 209 -0.68 -10.10 2.24
N LEU A 210 -1.79 -10.83 2.14
CA LEU A 210 -2.48 -11.15 0.89
C LEU A 210 -3.58 -10.11 0.67
N PRO A 211 -3.42 -9.15 -0.26
CA PRO A 211 -4.40 -8.10 -0.45
C PRO A 211 -5.41 -8.47 -1.54
N LEU A 212 -6.68 -8.27 -1.23
CA LEU A 212 -7.76 -8.02 -2.19
C LEU A 212 -8.33 -6.64 -1.87
N SER A 213 -7.58 -5.61 -2.27
CA SER A 213 -7.78 -4.21 -1.90
C SER A 213 -8.84 -3.51 -2.77
N HIS A 214 -9.05 -2.23 -2.50
CA HIS A 214 -9.95 -1.37 -3.26
C HIS A 214 -9.52 -1.21 -4.72
N ASP A 215 -8.21 -1.13 -5.00
CA ASP A 215 -7.66 -0.99 -6.35
C ASP A 215 -8.06 -2.13 -7.29
N GLU A 216 -8.39 -3.30 -6.73
CA GLU A 216 -8.76 -4.46 -7.51
C GLU A 216 -10.23 -4.51 -7.88
N VAL A 217 -11.06 -3.58 -7.42
CA VAL A 217 -12.51 -3.56 -7.69
C VAL A 217 -13.01 -2.21 -8.22
N VAL A 218 -12.15 -1.50 -8.94
CA VAL A 218 -12.41 -0.19 -9.57
C VAL A 218 -11.84 -0.14 -11.00
N HIS A 219 -12.04 0.99 -11.69
CA HIS A 219 -11.42 1.33 -12.97
C HIS A 219 -11.60 0.28 -14.07
N GLY A 220 -12.79 -0.33 -14.16
CA GLY A 220 -13.12 -1.32 -15.19
C GLY A 220 -12.55 -2.72 -14.90
N LYS A 221 -11.96 -2.95 -13.73
CA LYS A 221 -11.44 -4.27 -13.33
C LYS A 221 -12.56 -5.25 -12.94
N CYS A 222 -13.80 -4.80 -12.76
CA CYS A 222 -14.94 -5.49 -12.15
C CYS A 222 -14.80 -5.73 -10.63
N SER A 223 -15.93 -5.97 -9.95
CA SER A 223 -15.97 -6.54 -8.60
C SER A 223 -15.33 -7.94 -8.56
N LEU A 224 -14.99 -8.45 -7.37
CA LEU A 224 -14.46 -9.81 -7.25
C LEU A 224 -15.44 -10.88 -7.75
N LEU A 225 -16.75 -10.71 -7.52
CA LEU A 225 -17.77 -11.60 -8.07
C LEU A 225 -17.82 -11.49 -9.61
N GLY A 226 -17.73 -10.27 -10.13
CA GLY A 226 -17.74 -9.99 -11.58
C GLY A 226 -16.56 -10.61 -12.33
N LYS A 227 -15.41 -10.81 -11.66
CA LYS A 227 -14.24 -11.49 -12.23
C LYS A 227 -14.42 -13.00 -12.39
N MET A 228 -15.37 -13.63 -11.69
CA MET A 228 -15.53 -15.08 -11.73
C MET A 228 -16.27 -15.53 -13.00
N PRO A 229 -15.84 -16.64 -13.65
CA PRO A 229 -16.49 -17.15 -14.85
C PRO A 229 -17.75 -17.95 -14.52
N GLY A 230 -18.58 -18.17 -15.54
CA GLY A 230 -19.74 -19.04 -15.47
C GLY A 230 -21.05 -18.34 -15.11
N ASP A 231 -22.08 -19.14 -14.87
CA ASP A 231 -23.38 -18.67 -14.38
C ASP A 231 -23.29 -18.13 -12.94
N THR A 232 -24.37 -17.51 -12.46
CA THR A 232 -24.42 -16.91 -11.12
C THR A 232 -23.98 -17.89 -10.03
N TRP A 233 -24.46 -19.14 -10.06
CA TRP A 233 -24.08 -20.13 -9.05
C TRP A 233 -22.57 -20.41 -9.08
N GLN A 234 -22.01 -20.57 -10.28
CA GLN A 234 -20.58 -20.80 -10.49
C GLN A 234 -19.73 -19.60 -10.05
N LYS A 235 -20.19 -18.36 -10.28
CA LYS A 235 -19.47 -17.16 -9.83
C LYS A 235 -19.33 -17.12 -8.31
N PHE A 236 -20.42 -17.34 -7.60
CA PHE A 236 -20.41 -17.43 -6.13
C PHE A 236 -19.59 -18.63 -5.63
N ALA A 237 -19.64 -19.78 -6.32
CA ALA A 237 -18.83 -20.94 -5.97
C ALA A 237 -17.33 -20.68 -6.13
N ASN A 238 -16.92 -20.04 -7.23
CA ASN A 238 -15.53 -19.64 -7.47
C ASN A 238 -15.05 -18.62 -6.43
N LEU A 239 -15.86 -17.62 -6.10
CA LEU A 239 -15.48 -16.60 -5.10
C LEU A 239 -15.28 -17.22 -3.72
N ARG A 240 -16.18 -18.10 -3.28
CA ARG A 240 -16.01 -18.86 -2.02
C ARG A 240 -14.78 -19.75 -2.04
N ALA A 241 -14.53 -20.47 -3.13
CA ALA A 241 -13.34 -21.30 -3.28
C ALA A 241 -12.06 -20.46 -3.19
N TYR A 242 -12.06 -19.28 -3.81
CA TYR A 242 -10.93 -18.36 -3.78
C TYR A 242 -10.67 -17.81 -2.38
N TYR A 243 -11.71 -17.42 -1.64
CA TYR A 243 -11.55 -17.01 -0.24
C TYR A 243 -11.09 -18.16 0.66
N GLY A 244 -11.59 -19.39 0.44
CA GLY A 244 -11.10 -20.58 1.14
C GLY A 244 -9.60 -20.80 0.90
N TYR A 245 -9.17 -20.65 -0.35
CA TYR A 245 -7.75 -20.69 -0.71
C TYR A 245 -6.95 -19.56 -0.05
N MET A 246 -7.41 -18.30 -0.14
CA MET A 246 -6.75 -17.15 0.49
C MET A 246 -6.55 -17.35 1.99
N TRP A 247 -7.56 -17.85 2.71
CA TRP A 247 -7.49 -18.12 4.15
C TRP A 247 -6.60 -19.31 4.50
N GLY A 248 -6.52 -20.33 3.64
CA GLY A 248 -5.61 -21.47 3.81
C GLY A 248 -4.16 -21.20 3.41
N TYR A 249 -3.91 -20.18 2.60
CA TYR A 249 -2.57 -19.79 2.14
C TYR A 249 -1.77 -19.10 3.27
N PRO A 250 -0.43 -19.18 3.34
CA PRO A 250 0.34 -18.46 4.36
C PRO A 250 0.27 -16.93 4.23
N GLY A 251 0.46 -16.20 5.33
CA GLY A 251 0.45 -14.72 5.36
C GLY A 251 -0.82 -14.09 5.94
N LYS A 252 -0.76 -12.80 6.26
CA LYS A 252 -1.90 -12.00 6.75
C LYS A 252 -2.85 -11.67 5.59
N LYS A 253 -4.00 -11.06 5.89
CA LYS A 253 -5.17 -11.13 5.01
C LYS A 253 -5.85 -9.77 5.00
N LEU A 254 -6.13 -9.25 3.81
CA LEU A 254 -6.81 -7.99 3.62
C LEU A 254 -7.90 -8.17 2.57
N LEU A 255 -9.13 -7.84 2.95
CA LEU A 255 -10.30 -7.88 2.09
C LEU A 255 -11.02 -6.54 2.18
N PHE A 256 -11.17 -5.84 1.05
CA PHE A 256 -11.84 -4.55 1.01
C PHE A 256 -13.35 -4.67 1.20
N MET A 257 -13.98 -3.64 1.76
CA MET A 257 -15.43 -3.62 2.04
C MET A 257 -16.27 -3.86 0.78
N GLY A 258 -17.39 -4.56 0.93
CA GLY A 258 -18.25 -4.98 -0.18
C GLY A 258 -17.88 -6.36 -0.75
N ASN A 259 -16.62 -6.77 -0.62
CA ASN A 259 -16.18 -8.07 -1.11
C ASN A 259 -16.69 -9.23 -0.25
N GLU A 260 -16.96 -9.01 1.03
CA GLU A 260 -17.41 -10.01 2.00
C GLU A 260 -18.83 -10.52 1.72
N PHE A 261 -19.70 -9.68 1.15
CA PHE A 261 -21.05 -10.04 0.71
C PHE A 261 -21.19 -10.10 -0.81
N ALA A 262 -20.06 -10.11 -1.53
CA ALA A 262 -19.98 -10.26 -2.98
C ALA A 262 -20.76 -9.19 -3.75
N GLN A 263 -20.51 -7.91 -3.44
CA GLN A 263 -21.07 -6.78 -4.18
C GLN A 263 -20.90 -6.97 -5.70
N GLY A 264 -21.98 -6.71 -6.44
CA GLY A 264 -22.04 -6.97 -7.88
C GLY A 264 -21.24 -5.97 -8.71
N ARG A 265 -21.42 -4.67 -8.45
CA ARG A 265 -20.72 -3.59 -9.17
C ARG A 265 -19.35 -3.27 -8.57
N GLU A 266 -18.54 -2.56 -9.35
CA GLU A 266 -17.32 -1.93 -8.85
C GLU A 266 -17.60 -0.98 -7.70
N TRP A 267 -16.61 -0.80 -6.84
CA TRP A 267 -16.69 0.22 -5.80
C TRP A 267 -16.77 1.61 -6.43
N ASN A 268 -17.70 2.43 -5.95
CA ASN A 268 -17.84 3.82 -6.32
C ASN A 268 -17.67 4.66 -5.06
N TYR A 269 -16.68 5.55 -5.04
CA TYR A 269 -16.41 6.40 -3.88
C TYR A 269 -17.52 7.45 -3.63
N GLU A 270 -18.36 7.73 -4.63
CA GLU A 270 -19.47 8.69 -4.54
C GLU A 270 -20.76 8.07 -3.98
N GLU A 271 -20.84 6.74 -3.88
CA GLU A 271 -22.04 6.03 -3.47
C GLU A 271 -21.77 5.11 -2.26
N SER A 272 -22.83 4.81 -1.49
CA SER A 272 -22.74 3.77 -0.48
C SER A 272 -22.55 2.39 -1.13
N LEU A 273 -22.08 1.41 -0.35
CA LEU A 273 -22.14 0.01 -0.77
C LEU A 273 -23.57 -0.46 -1.02
N ASP A 274 -23.72 -1.55 -1.77
CA ASP A 274 -25.00 -2.15 -2.13
C ASP A 274 -25.61 -2.97 -0.97
N TRP A 275 -25.97 -2.29 0.11
CA TRP A 275 -26.51 -2.92 1.32
C TRP A 275 -27.87 -3.61 1.15
N PHE A 276 -28.53 -3.43 -0.01
CA PHE A 276 -29.84 -4.02 -0.31
C PHE A 276 -29.77 -5.46 -0.83
N LEU A 277 -28.55 -5.98 -1.09
CA LEU A 277 -28.30 -7.31 -1.65
C LEU A 277 -28.65 -8.45 -0.69
#